data_AF-A0A9P3PW33-F1
#
_entry.id   AF-A0A9P3PW33-F1
#
_cell.length_a   1.000
_cell.length_b   1.000
_cell.length_c   1.000
_cell.angle_alpha   90.00
_cell.angle_beta   90.00
_cell.angle_gamma   90.00
#
_symmetry.space_group_name_H-M   'P 1'
#
loop_
_entity.id
_entity.type
_entity.pdbx_description
1 polymer ?
#
loop_
_entity_poly.entity_id
_entity_poly.type
_entity_poly.pdbx_seq_one_letter_code
_entity_poly.pdbx_strand_id
1 'polypeptide(L)'
;MFSRAVALFALALPLLAIAAEPCGEGTQPYCCKKNSLTPRGYVGEQCTSMQTVDDSCTGGSSVMCCEQMNDRSVAYYCATPRTA
;
A
#
# COMPACT_ATOMS: atom_id res chain seq x y z
N MET A 1 47.69 29.80 -12.96
CA MET A 1 47.37 29.43 -11.57
C MET A 1 45.91 29.77 -11.32
N PHE A 2 45.05 28.76 -11.15
CA PHE A 2 43.72 28.71 -10.52
C PHE A 2 43.18 27.32 -10.91
N SER A 3 43.68 26.30 -10.23
CA SER A 3 43.06 25.67 -9.05
C SER A 3 41.96 24.68 -9.46
N ARG A 4 42.29 23.42 -9.21
CA ARG A 4 41.49 22.22 -9.40
C ARG A 4 40.14 22.38 -8.66
N ALA A 5 39.04 22.38 -9.38
CA ALA A 5 37.74 22.00 -8.83
C ALA A 5 37.34 20.71 -9.57
N VAL A 6 37.98 19.60 -9.20
CA VAL A 6 37.34 18.58 -8.35
C VAL A 6 35.97 18.21 -8.93
N ALA A 7 36.02 17.28 -9.89
CA ALA A 7 34.88 16.49 -10.29
C ALA A 7 34.46 15.62 -9.10
N LEU A 8 33.69 16.19 -8.17
CA LEU A 8 32.91 15.45 -7.19
C LEU A 8 31.46 15.41 -7.69
N PHE A 9 31.25 14.65 -8.77
CA PHE A 9 29.94 14.10 -9.09
C PHE A 9 29.76 12.81 -8.27
N ALA A 10 29.90 12.93 -6.95
CA ALA A 10 29.76 11.82 -6.03
C ALA A 10 28.33 11.81 -5.47
N LEU A 11 27.55 10.86 -5.98
CA LEU A 11 26.64 10.02 -5.21
C LEU A 11 25.55 10.74 -4.40
N ALA A 12 24.48 11.17 -5.08
CA ALA A 12 23.20 11.40 -4.43
C ALA A 12 22.05 11.17 -5.42
N LEU A 13 21.91 9.94 -5.91
CA LEU A 13 20.65 9.45 -6.47
C LEU A 13 20.20 8.23 -5.66
N PRO A 14 18.90 8.12 -5.48
CA PRO A 14 18.25 8.28 -4.19
C PRO A 14 18.31 6.97 -3.42
N LEU A 15 18.26 7.05 -2.08
CA LEU A 15 17.71 5.93 -1.31
C LEU A 15 16.30 5.71 -1.86
N LEU A 16 16.16 4.76 -2.79
CA LEU A 16 14.91 4.08 -3.06
C LEU A 16 14.55 3.44 -1.72
N ALA A 17 13.81 4.20 -0.92
CA ALA A 17 13.04 3.66 0.17
C ALA A 17 12.25 2.52 -0.47
N ILE A 18 12.69 1.30 -0.18
CA ILE A 18 11.92 0.10 -0.46
C ILE A 18 10.72 0.27 0.47
N ALA A 19 9.70 0.99 0.00
CA ALA A 19 8.44 1.05 0.68
C ALA A 19 8.00 -0.41 0.71
N ALA A 20 8.10 -1.04 1.88
CA ALA A 20 7.43 -2.31 2.11
C ALA A 20 5.94 -1.95 2.05
N GLU A 21 5.40 -1.91 0.83
CA GLU A 21 3.99 -1.75 0.62
C GLU A 21 3.35 -2.91 1.40
N PRO A 22 2.41 -2.64 2.32
CA PRO A 22 1.78 -3.70 3.12
C PRO A 22 1.03 -4.71 2.23
N CYS A 23 0.88 -4.36 0.95
CA CYS A 23 0.24 -5.07 -0.13
C CYS A 23 1.27 -5.31 -1.24
N GLY A 24 1.30 -6.53 -1.81
CA GLY A 24 2.20 -6.85 -2.91
C GLY A 24 1.81 -6.14 -4.21
N GLU A 25 2.67 -6.25 -5.23
CA GLU A 25 2.42 -5.62 -6.54
C GLU A 25 1.03 -5.96 -7.10
N GLY A 26 0.32 -4.95 -7.59
CA GLY A 26 -1.04 -5.07 -8.14
C GLY A 26 -2.17 -5.00 -7.11
N THR A 27 -1.86 -4.88 -5.81
CA THR A 27 -2.88 -4.71 -4.76
C THR A 27 -2.68 -3.41 -4.00
N GLN A 28 -3.78 -2.75 -3.66
CA GLN A 28 -3.78 -1.51 -2.90
C GLN A 28 -4.31 -1.75 -1.48
N PRO A 29 -3.82 -1.01 -0.48
CA PRO A 29 -4.33 -1.09 0.88
C PRO A 29 -5.68 -0.38 1.03
N TYR A 30 -6.64 -1.09 1.62
CA TYR A 30 -7.98 -0.61 1.95
C TYR A 30 -8.33 -0.90 3.41
N CYS A 31 -9.04 0.03 4.05
CA CYS A 31 -9.63 -0.19 5.36
C CYS A 31 -11.07 -0.65 5.24
N CYS A 32 -11.33 -1.93 5.52
CA CYS A 32 -12.66 -2.54 5.38
C CYS A 32 -13.26 -2.87 6.75
N LYS A 33 -14.53 -2.52 6.97
CA LYS A 33 -15.26 -2.83 8.23
C LYS A 33 -15.55 -4.31 8.37
N LYS A 34 -15.81 -4.97 7.24
CA LYS A 34 -16.15 -6.38 7.17
C LYS A 34 -15.38 -7.02 6.03
N ASN A 35 -15.13 -8.30 6.19
CA ASN A 35 -14.68 -9.15 5.11
C ASN A 35 -15.55 -10.40 5.03
N SER A 36 -15.67 -10.94 3.83
CA SER A 36 -16.33 -12.20 3.56
C SER A 36 -15.45 -13.03 2.65
N LEU A 37 -15.26 -14.30 3.01
CA LEU A 37 -14.57 -15.25 2.14
C LEU A 37 -15.54 -15.69 1.03
N THR A 38 -15.12 -15.53 -0.21
CA THR A 38 -15.84 -16.00 -1.40
C THR A 38 -15.02 -17.04 -2.14
N PRO A 39 -15.61 -17.82 -3.06
CA PRO A 39 -14.84 -18.78 -3.88
C PRO A 39 -13.73 -18.13 -4.73
N ARG A 40 -13.75 -16.80 -4.91
CA ARG A 40 -12.76 -16.04 -5.68
C ARG A 40 -11.76 -15.28 -4.81
N GLY A 41 -11.76 -15.50 -3.49
CA GLY A 41 -10.91 -14.79 -2.52
C GLY A 41 -11.72 -13.99 -1.50
N TYR A 42 -11.07 -13.12 -0.72
CA TYR A 42 -11.79 -12.24 0.20
C TYR A 42 -12.43 -11.07 -0.54
N VAL A 43 -13.58 -10.65 -0.03
CA VAL A 43 -14.25 -9.40 -0.41
C VAL A 43 -14.36 -8.56 0.84
N GLY A 44 -13.92 -7.30 0.75
CA GLY A 44 -14.09 -6.32 1.80
C GLY A 44 -15.34 -5.47 1.56
N GLU A 45 -16.07 -5.15 2.63
CA GLU A 45 -17.23 -4.27 2.58
C GLU A 45 -17.03 -3.02 3.44
N GLN A 46 -17.64 -1.91 3.00
CA GLN A 46 -17.46 -0.58 3.59
C GLN A 46 -15.97 -0.20 3.65
N CYS A 47 -15.27 -0.48 2.55
CA CYS A 47 -13.86 -0.19 2.38
C CYS A 47 -13.62 1.28 2.05
N THR A 48 -12.50 1.81 2.55
CA THR A 48 -11.98 3.12 2.18
C THR A 48 -10.53 2.97 1.72
N SER A 49 -10.15 3.64 0.64
CA SER A 49 -8.77 3.62 0.13
C SER A 49 -7.82 4.30 1.10
N MET A 50 -6.69 3.66 1.41
CA MET A 50 -5.66 4.24 2.26
C MET A 50 -4.67 5.01 1.37
N GLN A 51 -4.40 6.28 1.68
CA GLN A 51 -3.43 7.09 0.92
C GLN A 51 -2.00 6.94 1.46
N THR A 52 -1.83 6.54 2.72
CA THR A 52 -0.51 6.39 3.34
C THR A 52 -0.45 5.09 4.15
N VAL A 53 0.71 4.44 4.14
CA VAL A 53 0.99 3.18 4.87
C VAL A 53 0.97 3.37 6.39
N ASP A 54 1.00 4.62 6.85
CA ASP A 54 0.90 5.00 8.27
C ASP A 54 -0.56 5.11 8.77
N ASP A 55 -1.53 5.11 7.85
CA ASP A 55 -2.94 5.20 8.21
C ASP A 55 -3.36 3.89 8.90
N SER A 56 -3.65 3.95 10.18
CA SER A 56 -4.24 2.82 10.89
C SER A 56 -5.74 2.87 10.71
N CYS A 57 -6.34 1.78 10.23
CA CYS A 57 -7.79 1.70 10.05
C CYS A 57 -8.54 2.06 11.34
N THR A 58 -9.21 3.20 11.35
CA THR A 58 -9.95 3.71 12.50
C THR A 58 -11.37 3.16 12.55
N GLY A 59 -11.94 3.04 13.75
CA GLY A 59 -13.35 2.67 13.93
C GLY A 59 -13.67 1.19 13.72
N GLY A 60 -12.72 0.28 13.98
CA GLY A 60 -12.94 -1.18 13.91
C GLY A 60 -12.85 -1.76 12.50
N SER A 61 -12.31 -1.00 11.55
CA SER A 61 -11.96 -1.52 10.23
C SER A 61 -10.62 -2.24 10.27
N SER A 62 -10.41 -3.21 9.38
CA SER A 62 -9.15 -3.94 9.24
C SER A 62 -8.48 -3.61 7.90
N VAL A 63 -7.15 -3.52 7.90
CA VAL A 63 -6.36 -3.35 6.67
C VAL A 63 -6.49 -4.62 5.83
N MET A 64 -6.82 -4.45 4.56
CA MET A 64 -6.86 -5.50 3.55
C MET A 64 -6.20 -5.02 2.26
N CYS A 65 -5.52 -5.92 1.57
CA CYS A 65 -4.88 -5.66 0.30
C CYS A 65 -5.76 -6.18 -0.82
N CYS A 66 -6.33 -5.30 -1.64
CA CYS A 66 -7.29 -5.67 -2.67
C CYS A 66 -6.84 -5.14 -4.03
N GLU A 67 -7.19 -5.83 -5.12
CA GLU A 67 -6.85 -5.37 -6.47
C GLU A 67 -7.68 -4.15 -6.88
N GLN A 68 -8.96 -4.12 -6.49
CA GLN A 68 -9.93 -3.13 -6.97
C GLN A 68 -10.99 -2.85 -5.90
N MET A 69 -11.53 -1.63 -5.91
CA MET A 69 -12.72 -1.25 -5.15
C MET A 69 -13.76 -0.60 -6.07
N ASN A 70 -15.03 -0.98 -5.91
CA ASN A 70 -16.15 -0.42 -6.67
C ASN A 70 -16.75 0.82 -5.97
N ASP A 71 -17.59 1.59 -6.66
CA ASP A 71 -18.26 2.81 -6.17
C ASP A 71 -19.13 2.62 -4.92
N ARG A 72 -19.40 1.36 -4.54
CA ARG A 72 -20.14 0.99 -3.32
C ARG A 72 -19.25 0.70 -2.11
N SER A 73 -17.97 1.07 -2.15
CA SER A 73 -17.00 0.74 -1.09
C SER A 73 -16.88 -0.78 -0.86
N VAL A 74 -16.95 -1.55 -1.94
CA VAL A 74 -16.75 -3.01 -1.92
C VAL A 74 -15.47 -3.32 -2.65
N ALA A 75 -14.50 -3.91 -1.96
CA ALA A 75 -13.21 -4.27 -2.50
C ALA A 75 -13.14 -5.77 -2.82
N TYR A 76 -12.57 -6.11 -3.98
CA TYR A 76 -12.54 -7.48 -4.51
C TYR A 76 -11.12 -8.01 -4.62
N TYR A 77 -11.02 -9.34 -4.67
CA TYR A 77 -9.74 -10.05 -4.75
C TYR A 77 -8.79 -9.62 -3.62
N CYS A 78 -9.34 -9.55 -2.42
CA CYS A 78 -8.60 -9.11 -1.25
C CYS A 78 -7.80 -10.25 -0.62
N ALA A 79 -6.70 -9.87 0.02
CA ALA A 79 -5.89 -10.70 0.90
C ALA A 79 -5.60 -9.94 2.20
N THR A 80 -5.30 -10.69 3.27
CA THR A 80 -4.75 -10.09 4.49
C THR A 80 -3.36 -9.52 4.19
N PRO A 81 -3.00 -8.35 4.74
CA PRO A 81 -1.67 -7.78 4.55
C PRO A 81 -0.61 -8.78 5.00
N ARG A 82 0.46 -8.91 4.19
CA ARG A 82 1.62 -9.70 4.59
C ARG A 82 2.42 -8.86 5.58
N THR A 83 2.20 -9.08 6.87
CA THR A 83 3.13 -8.59 7.89
C THR A 83 4.52 -9.13 7.57
N ALA A 84 5.45 -8.23 7.26
CA ALA A 84 6.88 -8.55 7.26
C ALA A 84 7.34 -8.89 8.68
#